data_AF-A0A3M0L8E5-F1
#
_entry.id   AF-A0A3M0L8E5-F1
#
_cell.length_a   1.000
_cell.length_b   1.000
_cell.length_c   1.000
_cell.angle_alpha   90.00
_cell.angle_beta   90.00
_cell.angle_gamma   90.00
#
_symmetry.space_group_name_H-M   'P 1'
#
loop_
_entity.id
_entity.type
_entity.pdbx_description
1 polymer ?
#
loop_
_entity_poly.entity_id
_entity_poly.type
_entity_poly.pdbx_seq_one_letter_code
_entity_poly.pdbx_strand_id
1 'polypeptide(L)'
;MAVDNNNLPIRLEHLCGDGEWVSALKQAQEIPLAILERIKDAASKAFFSIQPNGPFQPHSKRRQLPSEPFIKFVERLTRAIELQVKKEGAQEQVLEKMALANANEQCKAAILSLPMEPAPTLDDMLQMCARKVPFMTAHQSHSSRNAFKLPQRATAADTVPPVPVPRPLPREEQHDSCAIRLDIGHLNAL
;
A
#
# COMPACT_ATOMS: atom_id res chain seq x y z
N MET A 1 33.63 10.57 -21.69
CA MET A 1 33.96 10.05 -20.34
C MET A 1 33.64 11.13 -19.32
N ALA A 2 32.83 10.82 -18.31
CA ALA A 2 32.57 11.73 -17.20
C ALA A 2 33.82 11.83 -16.31
N VAL A 3 34.17 13.05 -15.90
CA VAL A 3 35.30 13.34 -15.01
C VAL A 3 34.83 14.06 -13.75
N ASP A 4 35.59 13.93 -12.66
CA ASP A 4 35.35 14.62 -11.39
C ASP A 4 35.88 16.08 -11.41
N ASN A 5 35.75 16.80 -10.29
CA ASN A 5 36.24 18.19 -10.18
C ASN A 5 37.78 18.29 -10.28
N ASN A 6 38.50 17.18 -10.10
CA ASN A 6 39.95 17.07 -10.23
C ASN A 6 40.37 16.54 -11.62
N ASN A 7 39.43 16.45 -12.57
CA ASN A 7 39.63 15.94 -13.92
C ASN A 7 40.06 14.45 -13.99
N LEU A 8 39.73 13.68 -12.94
CA LEU A 8 39.89 12.22 -12.91
C LEU A 8 38.64 11.53 -13.43
N PRO A 9 38.75 10.34 -14.05
CA PRO A 9 37.59 9.63 -14.56
C PRO A 9 36.65 9.18 -13.43
N ILE A 10 35.35 9.42 -13.61
CA ILE A 10 34.31 8.91 -12.71
C ILE A 10 34.28 7.38 -12.81
N ARG A 11 34.45 6.70 -11.67
CA ARG A 11 34.43 5.24 -11.53
C ARG A 11 33.20 4.76 -10.76
N LEU A 12 32.95 3.45 -10.79
CA LEU A 12 31.82 2.81 -10.09
C LEU A 12 31.76 3.18 -8.59
N GLU A 13 32.89 3.20 -7.93
CA GLU A 13 33.06 3.60 -6.53
C GLU A 13 32.51 5.02 -6.23
N HIS A 14 32.59 5.96 -7.18
CA HIS A 14 32.01 7.30 -7.02
C HIS A 14 30.48 7.25 -7.07
N LEU A 15 29.93 6.37 -7.92
CA LEU A 15 28.48 6.24 -8.14
C LEU A 15 27.80 5.49 -6.99
N CYS A 16 28.50 4.51 -6.41
CA CYS A 16 27.99 3.69 -5.31
C CYS A 16 28.30 4.27 -3.92
N GLY A 17 29.19 5.25 -3.82
CA GLY A 17 29.65 5.78 -2.54
C GLY A 17 30.49 4.77 -1.75
N ASP A 18 31.24 3.93 -2.46
CA ASP A 18 32.06 2.88 -1.88
C ASP A 18 33.52 3.35 -1.66
N GLY A 19 34.25 2.65 -0.80
CA GLY A 19 35.66 2.91 -0.54
C GLY A 19 35.89 4.31 0.06
N GLU A 20 36.69 5.13 -0.61
CA GLU A 20 36.94 6.50 -0.15
C GLU A 20 35.75 7.46 -0.37
N TRP A 21 34.75 7.04 -1.14
CA TRP A 21 33.58 7.85 -1.51
C TRP A 21 32.42 7.69 -0.54
N VAL A 22 32.60 7.00 0.60
CA VAL A 22 31.58 6.87 1.66
C VAL A 22 31.26 8.23 2.31
N SER A 23 32.21 9.17 2.31
CA SER A 23 32.02 10.50 2.90
C SER A 23 31.16 11.40 2.00
N ALA A 24 29.96 11.75 2.48
CA ALA A 24 29.08 12.71 1.80
C ALA A 24 29.74 14.06 1.56
N LEU A 25 30.60 14.52 2.48
CA LEU A 25 31.33 15.78 2.31
C LEU A 25 32.33 15.70 1.15
N LYS A 26 33.07 14.60 1.05
CA LYS A 26 34.00 14.36 -0.06
C LYS A 26 33.25 14.29 -1.38
N GLN A 27 32.14 13.56 -1.43
CA GLN A 27 31.27 13.49 -2.60
C GLN A 27 30.79 14.88 -3.04
N ALA A 28 30.29 15.70 -2.12
CA ALA A 28 29.78 17.03 -2.43
C ALA A 28 30.89 18.00 -2.92
N GLN A 29 32.14 17.79 -2.50
CA GLN A 29 33.28 18.63 -2.89
C GLN A 29 33.92 18.19 -4.20
N GLU A 30 34.06 16.89 -4.42
CA GLU A 30 34.87 16.34 -5.51
C GLU A 30 34.02 15.83 -6.69
N ILE A 31 32.76 15.45 -6.48
CA ILE A 31 31.87 15.00 -7.56
C ILE A 31 31.11 16.20 -8.14
N PRO A 32 31.18 16.44 -9.46
CA PRO A 32 30.45 17.53 -10.08
C PRO A 32 28.94 17.38 -9.91
N LEU A 33 28.24 18.51 -9.73
CA LEU A 33 26.79 18.54 -9.55
C LEU A 33 26.02 17.79 -10.65
N ALA A 34 26.46 17.92 -11.91
CA ALA A 34 25.83 17.21 -13.04
C ALA A 34 25.92 15.68 -12.91
N ILE A 35 26.95 15.16 -12.24
CA ILE A 35 27.10 13.73 -11.98
C ILE A 35 26.21 13.31 -10.79
N LEU A 36 26.14 14.12 -9.73
CA LEU A 36 25.24 13.89 -8.61
C LEU A 36 23.76 13.85 -9.04
N GLU A 37 23.36 14.78 -9.92
CA GLU A 37 22.03 14.80 -10.52
C GLU A 37 21.72 13.51 -11.29
N ARG A 38 22.69 13.01 -12.09
CA ARG A 38 22.56 11.73 -12.80
C ARG A 38 22.47 10.53 -11.86
N ILE A 39 23.25 10.52 -10.77
CA ILE A 39 23.17 9.46 -9.74
C ILE A 39 21.80 9.46 -9.10
N LYS A 40 21.28 10.64 -8.72
CA LYS A 40 19.93 10.81 -8.17
C LYS A 40 18.87 10.27 -9.14
N ASP A 41 18.94 10.62 -10.41
CA ASP A 41 17.98 10.14 -11.42
C ASP A 41 18.05 8.62 -11.60
N ALA A 42 19.25 8.07 -11.67
CA ALA A 42 19.46 6.63 -11.79
C ALA A 42 18.98 5.86 -10.55
N ALA A 43 19.30 6.35 -9.35
CA ALA A 43 18.86 5.77 -8.08
C ALA A 43 17.33 5.83 -7.95
N SER A 44 16.72 6.95 -8.33
CA SER A 44 15.26 7.11 -8.33
C SER A 44 14.62 6.11 -9.29
N LYS A 45 15.13 6.03 -10.53
CA LYS A 45 14.66 5.06 -11.52
C LYS A 45 14.81 3.62 -11.05
N ALA A 46 15.94 3.27 -10.43
CA ALA A 46 16.19 1.93 -9.88
C ALA A 46 15.21 1.62 -8.75
N PHE A 47 15.03 2.54 -7.80
CA PHE A 47 14.09 2.41 -6.68
C PHE A 47 12.67 2.15 -7.16
N PHE A 48 12.15 2.95 -8.11
CA PHE A 48 10.80 2.77 -8.66
C PHE A 48 10.68 1.52 -9.55
N SER A 49 11.79 0.91 -9.97
CA SER A 49 11.79 -0.34 -10.73
C SER A 49 11.77 -1.58 -9.84
N ILE A 50 11.97 -1.44 -8.52
CA ILE A 50 11.90 -2.55 -7.58
C ILE A 50 10.47 -3.10 -7.58
N GLN A 51 10.30 -4.33 -8.05
CA GLN A 51 9.03 -5.03 -7.95
C GLN A 51 8.91 -5.67 -6.57
N PRO A 52 7.71 -5.65 -5.95
CA PRO A 52 7.49 -6.35 -4.69
C PRO A 52 7.76 -7.86 -4.88
N ASN A 53 8.59 -8.43 -4.01
CA ASN A 53 8.87 -9.87 -4.01
C ASN A 53 7.57 -10.66 -3.69
N GLY A 54 7.20 -11.58 -4.57
CA GLY A 54 6.09 -12.53 -4.35
C GLY A 54 5.13 -12.67 -5.55
N PRO A 55 4.15 -13.59 -5.45
CA PRO A 55 3.15 -13.78 -6.49
C PRO A 55 2.34 -12.49 -6.70
N PHE A 56 2.49 -11.91 -7.89
CA PHE A 56 1.79 -10.70 -8.24
C PHE A 56 0.32 -11.00 -8.54
N GLN A 57 -0.58 -10.58 -7.64
CA GLN A 57 -2.01 -10.72 -7.89
C GLN A 57 -2.50 -9.61 -8.84
N PRO A 58 -3.13 -9.97 -9.98
CA PRO A 58 -3.76 -9.00 -10.86
C PRO A 58 -4.75 -8.12 -10.09
N HIS A 59 -4.74 -6.81 -10.34
CA HIS A 59 -5.65 -5.86 -9.69
C HIS A 59 -7.13 -6.27 -9.87
N SER A 60 -7.47 -6.85 -11.03
CA SER A 60 -8.81 -7.37 -11.33
C SER A 60 -9.28 -8.48 -10.40
N LYS A 61 -8.37 -9.23 -9.78
CA LYS A 61 -8.68 -10.31 -8.84
C LYS A 61 -8.77 -9.84 -7.38
N ARG A 62 -8.39 -8.60 -7.07
CA ARG A 62 -8.46 -8.08 -5.70
C ARG A 62 -9.90 -7.77 -5.32
N ARG A 63 -10.42 -8.51 -4.34
CA ARG A 63 -11.74 -8.31 -3.75
C ARG A 63 -11.61 -7.66 -2.38
N GLN A 64 -12.61 -6.85 -2.00
CA GLN A 64 -12.75 -6.38 -0.62
C GLN A 64 -13.09 -7.55 0.28
N LEU A 65 -12.44 -7.66 1.44
CA LEU A 65 -12.78 -8.70 2.42
C LEU A 65 -14.13 -8.39 3.11
N PRO A 66 -14.83 -9.39 3.67
CA PRO A 66 -16.13 -9.17 4.31
C PRO A 66 -16.12 -8.12 5.43
N SER A 67 -15.05 -8.09 6.24
CA SER A 67 -14.92 -7.16 7.37
C SER A 67 -13.95 -6.00 7.10
N GLU A 68 -13.47 -5.87 5.86
CA GLU A 68 -12.52 -4.82 5.52
C GLU A 68 -13.22 -3.50 5.21
N PRO A 69 -12.79 -2.38 5.82
CA PRO A 69 -13.28 -1.06 5.46
C PRO A 69 -13.02 -0.73 3.98
N PHE A 70 -13.98 -0.10 3.31
CA PHE A 70 -13.88 0.21 1.88
C PHE A 70 -12.63 1.03 1.54
N ILE A 71 -12.27 2.00 2.38
CA ILE A 71 -11.04 2.79 2.22
C ILE A 71 -9.78 1.93 2.21
N LYS A 72 -9.70 0.88 3.05
CA LYS A 72 -8.54 -0.02 3.10
C LYS A 72 -8.43 -0.91 1.87
N PHE A 73 -9.57 -1.33 1.34
CA PHE A 73 -9.61 -2.01 0.06
C PHE A 73 -9.14 -1.11 -1.09
N VAL A 74 -9.65 0.14 -1.15
CA VAL A 74 -9.26 1.14 -2.16
C VAL A 74 -7.75 1.42 -2.08
N GLU A 75 -7.18 1.69 -0.91
CA GLU A 75 -5.74 1.90 -0.72
C GLU A 75 -4.90 0.74 -1.32
N ARG A 76 -5.26 -0.50 -1.02
CA ARG A 76 -4.56 -1.68 -1.56
C ARG A 76 -4.80 -1.89 -3.06
N LEU A 77 -5.94 -1.46 -3.59
CA LEU A 77 -6.27 -1.54 -5.01
C LEU A 77 -5.52 -0.46 -5.80
N THR A 78 -5.45 0.78 -5.30
CA THR A 78 -4.66 1.87 -5.85
C THR A 78 -3.20 1.46 -6.02
N ARG A 79 -2.58 0.96 -4.95
CA ARG A 79 -1.19 0.46 -5.02
C ARG A 79 -1.01 -0.64 -6.06
N ALA A 80 -2.00 -1.50 -6.26
CA ALA A 80 -1.92 -2.55 -7.27
C ALA A 80 -2.04 -2.00 -8.69
N ILE A 81 -2.87 -0.99 -8.89
CA ILE A 81 -3.10 -0.34 -10.19
C ILE A 81 -1.89 0.50 -10.58
N GLU A 82 -1.30 1.27 -9.67
CA GLU A 82 -0.08 2.05 -9.91
C GLU A 82 1.07 1.16 -10.41
N LEU A 83 1.19 -0.05 -9.87
CA LEU A 83 2.19 -1.03 -10.31
C LEU A 83 1.87 -1.71 -11.64
N GLN A 84 0.60 -1.73 -12.07
CA GLN A 84 0.11 -2.53 -13.22
C GLN A 84 -0.22 -1.71 -14.46
N VAL A 85 -0.74 -0.50 -14.24
CA VAL A 85 -1.31 0.36 -15.26
C VAL A 85 -0.35 1.50 -15.50
N LYS A 86 0.49 1.35 -16.53
CA LYS A 86 1.52 2.35 -16.89
C LYS A 86 0.96 3.67 -17.41
N LYS A 87 -0.29 3.66 -17.91
CA LYS A 87 -0.94 4.87 -18.43
C LYS A 87 -1.61 5.60 -17.27
N GLU A 88 -0.97 6.65 -16.76
CA GLU A 88 -1.46 7.46 -15.64
C GLU A 88 -2.91 7.92 -15.83
N GLY A 89 -3.24 8.46 -17.01
CA GLY A 89 -4.62 8.90 -17.32
C GLY A 89 -5.67 7.80 -17.41
N ALA A 90 -5.30 6.52 -17.27
CA ALA A 90 -6.24 5.40 -17.19
C ALA A 90 -6.36 4.82 -15.77
N GLN A 91 -5.45 5.16 -14.84
CA GLN A 91 -5.42 4.56 -13.50
C GLN A 91 -6.69 4.87 -12.71
N GLU A 92 -7.14 6.13 -12.74
CA GLU A 92 -8.35 6.58 -12.04
C GLU A 92 -9.59 5.82 -12.53
N GLN A 93 -9.82 5.76 -13.84
CA GLN A 93 -10.96 5.05 -14.41
C GLN A 93 -10.92 3.54 -14.12
N VAL A 94 -9.73 2.94 -14.11
CA VAL A 94 -9.58 1.52 -13.73
C VAL A 94 -9.87 1.35 -12.24
N LEU A 95 -9.41 2.27 -11.40
CA LEU A 95 -9.63 2.24 -9.95
C LEU A 95 -11.12 2.33 -9.63
N GLU A 96 -11.85 3.28 -10.20
CA GLU A 96 -13.29 3.44 -9.98
C GLU A 96 -14.07 2.19 -10.42
N LYS A 97 -13.81 1.70 -11.62
CA LYS A 97 -14.48 0.50 -12.15
C LYS A 97 -14.21 -0.73 -11.29
N MET A 98 -12.96 -0.92 -10.88
CA MET A 98 -12.57 -2.08 -10.08
C MET A 98 -13.05 -1.95 -8.64
N ALA A 99 -13.03 -0.75 -8.06
CA ALA A 99 -13.54 -0.50 -6.71
C ALA A 99 -15.03 -0.86 -6.62
N LEU A 100 -15.85 -0.43 -7.60
CA LEU A 100 -17.26 -0.79 -7.69
C LEU A 100 -17.48 -2.30 -7.91
N ALA A 101 -16.79 -2.88 -8.89
CA ALA A 101 -16.99 -4.29 -9.28
C ALA A 101 -16.60 -5.28 -8.16
N ASN A 102 -15.55 -4.94 -7.41
CA ASN A 102 -14.91 -5.81 -6.43
C ASN A 102 -15.19 -5.44 -4.96
N ALA A 103 -16.03 -4.43 -4.73
CA ALA A 103 -16.60 -4.14 -3.42
C ALA A 103 -17.35 -5.35 -2.84
N ASN A 104 -17.35 -5.46 -1.52
CA ASN A 104 -18.16 -6.45 -0.81
C ASN A 104 -19.65 -6.08 -0.87
N GLU A 105 -20.53 -7.01 -0.50
CA GLU A 105 -21.98 -6.84 -0.66
C GLU A 105 -22.55 -5.61 0.05
N GLN A 106 -22.04 -5.28 1.24
CA GLN A 106 -22.50 -4.12 2.00
C GLN A 106 -22.08 -2.81 1.32
N CYS A 107 -20.82 -2.72 0.89
CA CYS A 107 -20.32 -1.54 0.19
C CYS A 107 -20.99 -1.40 -1.18
N LYS A 108 -21.18 -2.50 -1.91
CA LYS A 108 -21.90 -2.51 -3.19
C LYS A 108 -23.33 -2.00 -3.02
N ALA A 109 -24.07 -2.48 -2.03
CA ALA A 109 -25.41 -2.00 -1.75
C ALA A 109 -25.45 -0.52 -1.31
N ALA A 110 -24.45 -0.04 -0.57
CA ALA A 110 -24.31 1.38 -0.25
C ALA A 110 -24.05 2.23 -1.51
N ILE A 111 -23.13 1.79 -2.38
CA ILE A 111 -22.75 2.49 -3.61
C ILE A 111 -23.90 2.52 -4.63
N LEU A 112 -24.63 1.41 -4.79
CA LEU A 112 -25.77 1.30 -5.71
C LEU A 112 -26.96 2.20 -5.33
N SER A 113 -26.91 2.88 -4.18
CA SER A 113 -27.88 3.91 -3.82
C SER A 113 -27.55 5.30 -4.35
N LEU A 114 -26.39 5.47 -4.98
CA LEU A 114 -26.04 6.66 -5.75
C LEU A 114 -26.77 6.68 -7.10
N PRO A 115 -26.99 7.86 -7.69
CA PRO A 115 -27.40 7.98 -9.08
C PRO A 115 -26.43 7.24 -10.02
N MET A 116 -26.96 6.64 -11.09
CA MET A 116 -26.14 5.98 -12.11
C MET A 116 -25.50 6.99 -13.08
N GLU A 117 -26.08 8.19 -13.21
CA GLU A 117 -25.61 9.25 -14.09
C GLU A 117 -25.53 10.59 -13.33
N PRO A 118 -24.35 11.24 -13.30
CA PRO A 118 -23.07 10.73 -13.80
C PRO A 118 -22.60 9.49 -13.02
N ALA A 119 -21.66 8.74 -13.58
CA ALA A 119 -21.08 7.59 -12.89
C ALA A 119 -20.48 8.03 -11.54
N PRO A 120 -20.65 7.23 -10.47
CA PRO A 120 -20.17 7.60 -9.16
C PRO A 120 -18.65 7.69 -9.16
N THR A 121 -18.11 8.77 -8.62
CA THR A 121 -16.67 8.95 -8.45
C THR A 121 -16.16 8.10 -7.28
N LEU A 122 -14.84 7.92 -7.19
CA LEU A 122 -14.25 7.23 -6.04
C LEU A 122 -14.61 7.88 -4.70
N ASP A 123 -14.66 9.22 -4.65
CA ASP A 123 -15.03 9.96 -3.43
C ASP A 123 -16.49 9.71 -3.06
N ASP A 124 -17.41 9.74 -4.03
CA ASP A 124 -18.82 9.41 -3.80
C ASP A 124 -18.95 8.01 -3.19
N MET A 125 -18.23 7.02 -3.74
CA MET A 125 -18.24 5.65 -3.22
C MET A 125 -17.70 5.57 -1.78
N LEU A 126 -16.61 6.27 -1.48
CA LEU A 126 -15.99 6.32 -0.15
C LEU A 126 -16.95 6.93 0.88
N GLN A 127 -17.52 8.09 0.59
CA GLN A 127 -18.48 8.78 1.44
C GLN A 127 -19.72 7.92 1.71
N MET A 128 -20.25 7.29 0.66
CA MET A 128 -21.43 6.45 0.79
C MET A 128 -21.20 5.19 1.61
N CYS A 129 -20.07 4.52 1.40
CA CYS A 129 -19.71 3.35 2.19
C CYS A 129 -19.51 3.71 3.67
N ALA A 130 -18.77 4.78 3.95
CA ALA A 130 -18.54 5.25 5.32
C ALA A 130 -19.85 5.62 6.03
N ARG A 131 -20.78 6.23 5.30
CA ARG A 131 -22.07 6.66 5.85
C ARG A 131 -23.06 5.52 6.07
N LYS A 132 -23.19 4.56 5.15
CA LYS A 132 -24.29 3.58 5.20
C LYS A 132 -23.90 2.24 5.81
N VAL A 133 -22.69 1.73 5.56
CA VAL A 133 -22.27 0.37 5.96
C VAL A 133 -22.39 0.13 7.47
N PRO A 134 -22.01 1.07 8.37
CA PRO A 134 -22.16 0.86 9.82
C PRO A 134 -23.62 0.56 10.24
N PHE A 135 -24.61 1.20 9.62
CA PHE A 135 -26.02 0.99 9.95
C PHE A 135 -26.56 -0.33 9.38
N MET A 136 -26.01 -0.81 8.27
CA MET A 136 -26.38 -2.08 7.65
C MET A 136 -25.98 -3.30 8.51
N THR A 137 -24.86 -3.19 9.23
CA THR A 137 -24.40 -4.23 10.16
C THR A 137 -25.24 -4.27 11.46
N ALA A 138 -25.67 -3.10 11.94
CA ALA A 138 -26.51 -2.98 13.12
C ALA A 138 -27.88 -3.66 12.94
N HIS A 139 -28.51 -3.52 11.77
CA HIS A 139 -29.84 -4.11 11.51
C HIS A 139 -29.83 -5.64 11.47
N GLN A 140 -28.74 -6.27 11.00
CA GLN A 140 -28.59 -7.74 11.01
C GLN A 140 -28.51 -8.30 12.44
N SER A 141 -27.98 -7.51 13.37
CA SER A 141 -27.83 -7.87 14.79
C SER A 141 -29.15 -7.80 15.57
N HIS A 142 -30.11 -6.99 15.11
CA HIS A 142 -31.46 -6.91 15.68
C HIS A 142 -32.40 -7.97 15.11
N SER A 143 -32.29 -8.30 13.82
CA SER A 143 -33.11 -9.34 13.20
C SER A 143 -32.82 -10.75 13.77
N SER A 144 -31.55 -11.03 14.09
CA SER A 144 -31.14 -12.31 14.71
C SER A 144 -31.58 -12.46 16.18
N ARG A 145 -32.00 -11.38 16.85
CA ARG A 145 -32.41 -11.40 18.26
C ARG A 145 -33.86 -11.87 18.45
N ASN A 146 -34.66 -11.92 17.38
CA ASN A 146 -36.08 -12.29 17.42
C ASN A 146 -36.35 -13.78 17.15
N ALA A 147 -35.31 -14.61 17.08
CA ALA A 147 -35.43 -16.02 16.75
C ALA A 147 -34.73 -16.96 17.75
N PHE A 148 -34.84 -16.72 19.06
CA PHE A 148 -34.64 -17.78 20.06
C PHE A 148 -35.66 -17.64 21.21
N LYS A 149 -36.30 -18.77 21.51
CA LYS A 149 -37.55 -18.96 22.27
C LYS A 149 -37.30 -19.20 23.78
N LEU A 150 -38.34 -18.88 24.55
CA LEU A 150 -38.82 -19.48 25.81
C LEU A 150 -38.20 -19.02 27.15
N PRO A 151 -39.01 -18.64 28.16
CA PRO A 151 -38.52 -18.26 29.49
C PRO A 151 -38.19 -19.53 30.28
N GLN A 152 -36.90 -19.73 30.60
CA GLN A 152 -36.50 -20.73 31.58
C GLN A 152 -36.16 -20.07 32.92
N ARG A 153 -36.70 -20.71 33.95
CA ARG A 153 -36.74 -20.35 35.36
C ARG A 153 -35.33 -20.36 35.95
N ALA A 154 -35.02 -19.36 36.76
CA ALA A 154 -33.73 -19.20 37.42
C ALA A 154 -33.48 -20.29 38.49
N THR A 155 -32.24 -20.81 38.52
CA THR A 155 -31.61 -21.41 39.70
C THR A 155 -30.16 -20.94 39.77
N ALA A 156 -29.74 -20.52 40.95
CA ALA A 156 -28.46 -19.88 41.25
C ALA A 156 -27.33 -20.87 41.59
N ALA A 157 -26.10 -20.32 41.71
CA ALA A 157 -24.81 -20.90 42.09
C ALA A 157 -24.01 -21.53 40.91
N ASP A 158 -22.70 -21.37 40.76
CA ASP A 158 -21.64 -21.03 41.71
C ASP A 158 -20.37 -20.48 41.01
N THR A 159 -19.45 -19.98 41.83
CA THR A 159 -18.27 -19.13 41.57
C THR A 159 -17.08 -19.79 40.83
N VAL A 160 -16.38 -19.06 39.93
CA VAL A 160 -14.90 -19.15 39.71
C VAL A 160 -14.34 -17.79 39.21
N PRO A 161 -13.21 -17.26 39.73
CA PRO A 161 -12.60 -16.02 39.26
C PRO A 161 -11.73 -16.21 38.00
N PRO A 162 -11.51 -15.18 37.16
CA PRO A 162 -10.74 -15.33 35.93
C PRO A 162 -9.23 -15.34 36.19
N VAL A 163 -8.51 -16.20 35.44
CA VAL A 163 -7.04 -16.30 35.41
C VAL A 163 -6.45 -15.16 34.56
N PRO A 164 -5.30 -14.56 34.94
CA PRO A 164 -4.69 -13.48 34.15
C PRO A 164 -4.02 -13.99 32.87
N VAL A 165 -4.25 -13.29 31.75
CA VAL A 165 -3.60 -13.55 30.45
C VAL A 165 -2.24 -12.82 30.37
N PRO A 166 -1.15 -13.45 29.87
CA PRO A 166 0.14 -12.77 29.70
C PRO A 166 0.11 -11.72 28.57
N ARG A 167 0.77 -10.57 28.80
CA ARG A 167 0.98 -9.53 27.76
C ARG A 167 2.04 -9.97 26.75
N PRO A 168 1.91 -9.62 25.45
CA PRO A 168 2.96 -9.85 24.46
C PRO A 168 4.11 -8.85 24.63
N LEU A 169 5.36 -9.31 24.50
CA LEU A 169 6.56 -8.48 24.47
C LEU A 169 6.68 -7.66 23.16
N PRO A 170 7.39 -6.51 23.18
CA PRO A 170 7.64 -5.71 21.99
C PRO A 170 8.56 -6.44 21.00
N ARG A 171 8.29 -6.31 19.70
CA ARG A 171 9.15 -6.83 18.63
C ARG A 171 10.37 -5.91 18.48
N GLU A 172 11.56 -6.51 18.44
CA GLU A 172 12.76 -5.82 17.94
C GLU A 172 12.63 -5.57 16.44
N GLU A 173 12.90 -4.35 16.01
CA GLU A 173 12.94 -3.97 14.60
C GLU A 173 14.28 -4.38 14.00
N GLN A 174 14.28 -5.43 13.18
CA GLN A 174 15.41 -5.74 12.32
C GLN A 174 15.49 -4.68 11.21
N HIS A 175 16.53 -3.86 11.26
CA HIS A 175 16.90 -2.97 10.16
C HIS A 175 17.46 -3.81 9.00
N ASP A 176 16.62 -4.15 8.05
CA ASP A 176 17.05 -4.71 6.77
C ASP A 176 17.67 -3.59 5.92
N SER A 177 19.00 -3.58 5.80
CA SER A 177 19.73 -2.68 4.90
C SER A 177 19.48 -3.11 3.44
N CYS A 178 18.73 -2.31 2.70
CA CYS A 178 18.42 -2.58 1.29
C CYS A 178 19.56 -2.05 0.40
N ALA A 179 20.44 -2.93 -0.09
CA ALA A 179 21.43 -2.59 -1.10
C ALA A 179 20.75 -2.54 -2.48
N ILE A 180 20.45 -1.34 -2.98
CA ILE A 180 19.98 -1.15 -4.36
C ILE A 180 21.18 -1.35 -5.29
N ARG A 181 21.25 -2.49 -5.97
CA ARG A 181 22.18 -2.71 -7.08
C ARG A 181 21.68 -1.95 -8.31
N LEU A 182 22.35 -0.85 -8.65
CA LEU A 182 22.17 -0.15 -9.92
C LEU A 182 22.78 -0.98 -11.05
N ASP A 183 21.98 -1.42 -12.02
CA ASP A 183 22.49 -2.05 -13.24
C ASP A 183 23.23 -1.02 -14.11
N ILE A 184 24.56 -1.13 -14.14
CA ILE A 184 25.51 -0.24 -14.82
C ILE A 184 25.34 -0.24 -16.35
N GLY A 185 24.57 -1.17 -16.91
CA GLY A 185 24.33 -1.28 -18.37
C GLY A 185 23.75 -0.02 -19.01
N HIS A 186 23.05 0.83 -18.26
CA HIS A 186 22.54 2.12 -18.75
C HIS A 186 23.51 3.30 -18.60
N LEU A 187 24.59 3.16 -17.82
CA LEU A 187 25.57 4.22 -17.60
C LEU A 187 26.71 4.21 -18.62
N ASN A 188 26.97 3.06 -19.26
CA ASN A 188 28.05 2.89 -20.24
C ASN A 188 27.69 3.37 -21.67
N ALA A 189 26.49 3.91 -21.87
CA ALA A 189 26.05 4.49 -23.14
C ALA A 189 26.19 6.03 -23.21
N LEU A 190 26.92 6.65 -22.27
CA LEU A 190 27.12 8.12 -22.17
C LEU A 190 28.59 8.50 -21.97
#